data_AF-A0A2W1TYU2-F1
#
_entry.id   AF-A0A2W1TYU2-F1
#
_cell.length_a   1.000
_cell.length_b   1.000
_cell.length_c   1.000
_cell.angle_alpha   90.00
_cell.angle_beta   90.00
_cell.angle_gamma   90.00
#
_symmetry.space_group_name_H-M   'P 1'
#
loop_
_entity.id
_entity.type
_entity.pdbx_description
1 polymer ?
#
loop_
_entity_poly.entity_id
_entity_poly.type
_entity_poly.pdbx_seq_one_letter_code
_entity_poly.pdbx_strand_id
1 'polypeptide(L)'
;MLQLFAMDLVDRAAGVWGYRNANRAHLGVGGVRATRLKVSASAPSPRAAATSRRSADTHDHHHHTHGLPRPGPTMSSFTDAARRLQGGDDDALAGAFVDVLPVAGAALSTLGRPFGSAVIAASDPRAAESDEQQVLLGEGPGWSALRSGAPVLAYDLSETTDDEWPSTRAALRATGWAGLLSFPLSVGTFDIGAVTLYRLETQPLAPAELSEAKLLAGLAALRVLYTTTRDLEGGIATSAVSVTHSSGRHVHQATGMVVAQLGLTPENALLVLRARAFADGQHLRAIAEAVIERRIDFRDPRTTDPARKEDR
;
A
#
# COMPACT_ATOMS: atom_id res chain seq x y z
N MET A 1 -24.91 2.78 20.53
CA MET A 1 -25.52 2.68 19.18
C MET A 1 -24.50 2.21 18.13
N LEU A 2 -23.30 2.81 18.04
CA LEU A 2 -22.22 2.35 17.13
C LEU A 2 -21.78 0.89 17.34
N GLN A 3 -21.69 0.43 18.59
CA GLN A 3 -21.26 -0.93 18.93
C GLN A 3 -22.27 -2.02 18.46
N LEU A 4 -23.55 -1.67 18.37
CA LEU A 4 -24.61 -2.55 17.83
C LEU A 4 -24.57 -2.61 16.29
N PHE A 5 -24.18 -1.51 15.62
CA PHE A 5 -23.96 -1.49 14.18
C PHE A 5 -22.72 -2.26 13.76
N ALA A 6 -21.64 -2.22 14.56
CA ALA A 6 -20.45 -3.03 14.32
C ALA A 6 -20.73 -4.53 14.46
N MET A 7 -21.57 -4.94 15.42
CA MET A 7 -22.04 -6.33 15.52
C MET A 7 -22.94 -6.73 14.34
N ASP A 8 -23.87 -5.88 13.89
CA ASP A 8 -24.71 -6.18 12.71
C ASP A 8 -23.87 -6.30 11.42
N LEU A 9 -22.81 -5.50 11.26
CA LEU A 9 -21.90 -5.62 10.11
C LEU A 9 -21.07 -6.92 10.15
N VAL A 10 -20.63 -7.34 11.34
CA VAL A 10 -19.93 -8.63 11.54
C VAL A 10 -20.89 -9.80 11.34
N ASP A 11 -22.12 -9.73 11.83
CA ASP A 11 -23.15 -10.78 11.63
C ASP A 11 -23.59 -10.85 10.16
N ARG A 12 -23.63 -9.72 9.45
CA ARG A 12 -23.84 -9.69 8.00
C ARG A 12 -22.63 -10.22 7.23
N ALA A 13 -21.40 -9.90 7.64
CA ALA A 13 -20.19 -10.44 7.03
C ALA A 13 -20.06 -11.95 7.25
N ALA A 14 -20.35 -12.43 8.47
CA ALA A 14 -20.40 -13.84 8.84
C ALA A 14 -21.57 -14.56 8.14
N GLY A 15 -22.73 -13.91 8.01
CA GLY A 15 -23.90 -14.43 7.31
C GLY A 15 -23.68 -14.57 5.80
N VAL A 16 -23.03 -13.60 5.14
CA VAL A 16 -22.65 -13.65 3.72
C VAL A 16 -21.63 -14.76 3.45
N TRP A 17 -20.73 -15.05 4.40
CA TRP A 17 -19.78 -16.15 4.31
C TRP A 17 -20.44 -17.51 4.55
N GLY A 18 -21.34 -17.61 5.54
CA GLY A 18 -22.12 -18.82 5.84
C GLY A 18 -23.04 -19.26 4.70
N TYR A 19 -23.66 -18.30 4.00
CA TYR A 19 -24.55 -18.58 2.86
C TYR A 19 -23.80 -19.07 1.62
N ARG A 20 -22.54 -18.66 1.41
CA ARG A 20 -21.74 -19.00 0.23
C ARG A 20 -20.99 -20.32 0.34
N ASN A 21 -20.63 -20.76 1.55
CA ASN A 21 -19.99 -22.08 1.77
C ASN A 21 -20.99 -23.25 1.80
N ALA A 22 -22.25 -23.02 2.18
CA ALA A 22 -23.30 -24.06 2.08
C ALA A 22 -23.54 -24.51 0.62
N ASN A 23 -23.36 -23.62 -0.35
CA ASN A 23 -23.48 -23.93 -1.79
C ASN A 23 -22.25 -24.62 -2.40
N ARG A 24 -21.17 -24.81 -1.64
CA ARG A 24 -19.97 -25.55 -2.08
C ARG A 24 -20.11 -27.06 -1.87
N ALA A 25 -21.08 -27.51 -1.08
CA ALA A 25 -21.32 -28.93 -0.79
C ALA A 25 -22.22 -29.66 -1.81
N HIS A 26 -22.83 -28.97 -2.78
CA HIS A 26 -23.89 -29.56 -3.62
C HIS A 26 -23.77 -29.44 -5.15
N LEU A 27 -22.61 -29.10 -5.71
CA LEU A 27 -22.42 -29.17 -7.16
C LEU A 27 -21.33 -30.17 -7.53
N GLY A 28 -21.79 -31.42 -7.67
CA GLY A 28 -21.07 -32.49 -8.33
C GLY A 28 -21.03 -32.31 -9.85
N VAL A 29 -19.89 -32.72 -10.41
CA VAL A 29 -19.68 -33.34 -11.73
C VAL A 29 -20.75 -33.08 -12.79
N GLY A 30 -20.40 -32.23 -13.77
CA GLY A 30 -21.12 -32.10 -15.03
C GLY A 30 -20.25 -31.40 -16.07
N GLY A 31 -19.62 -32.18 -16.95
CA GLY A 31 -18.74 -31.66 -17.99
C GLY A 31 -19.48 -30.91 -19.09
N VAL A 32 -18.74 -30.22 -19.96
CA VAL A 32 -18.95 -30.15 -21.42
C VAL A 32 -17.78 -29.39 -22.08
N ARG A 33 -17.11 -30.15 -22.96
CA ARG A 33 -16.49 -29.84 -24.27
C ARG A 33 -15.46 -28.69 -24.40
N ALA A 34 -14.21 -29.13 -24.51
CA ALA A 34 -13.17 -28.41 -25.24
C ALA A 34 -13.40 -28.50 -26.77
N THR A 35 -13.39 -27.35 -27.44
CA THR A 35 -13.37 -27.25 -28.90
C THR A 35 -11.93 -27.07 -29.37
N ARG A 36 -11.55 -27.88 -30.37
CA ARG A 36 -10.21 -28.06 -30.94
C ARG A 36 -10.10 -27.29 -32.27
N LEU A 37 -8.98 -26.62 -32.51
CA LEU A 37 -8.38 -26.41 -33.86
C LEU A 37 -6.92 -25.94 -33.68
N LYS A 38 -5.90 -26.81 -33.73
CA LYS A 38 -5.11 -27.33 -34.87
C LYS A 38 -4.51 -26.28 -35.82
N VAL A 39 -3.17 -26.14 -35.78
CA VAL A 39 -2.15 -26.01 -36.85
C VAL A 39 -0.79 -26.11 -36.13
N SER A 40 0.31 -26.70 -36.57
CA SER A 40 0.70 -27.74 -37.53
C SER A 40 2.17 -28.07 -37.16
N ALA A 41 2.54 -29.34 -37.06
CA ALA A 41 3.89 -29.77 -36.72
C ALA A 41 4.71 -30.05 -37.99
N SER A 42 5.99 -29.68 -37.98
CA SER A 42 7.00 -30.23 -38.88
C SER A 42 8.29 -30.45 -38.09
N ALA A 43 8.73 -31.70 -38.08
CA ALA A 43 10.03 -32.16 -37.57
C ALA A 43 10.70 -32.98 -38.69
N PRO A 44 12.03 -33.11 -38.65
CA PRO A 44 12.58 -34.47 -38.69
C PRO A 44 13.76 -34.70 -37.72
N SER A 45 13.59 -35.74 -36.90
CA SER A 45 14.47 -36.89 -36.54
C SER A 45 16.02 -36.86 -36.50
N PRO A 46 16.65 -37.84 -35.77
CA PRO A 46 17.87 -37.63 -34.96
C PRO A 46 19.10 -38.51 -35.33
N ARG A 47 20.27 -38.17 -34.77
CA ARG A 47 21.49 -39.01 -34.48
C ARG A 47 22.65 -38.06 -34.12
N ALA A 48 23.67 -38.35 -33.31
CA ALA A 48 24.09 -39.47 -32.47
C ALA A 48 25.17 -38.96 -31.47
N ALA A 49 25.32 -39.71 -30.37
CA ALA A 49 26.39 -39.81 -29.37
C ALA A 49 27.74 -39.05 -29.53
N ALA A 50 28.23 -38.51 -28.41
CA ALA A 50 29.59 -38.78 -27.92
C ALA A 50 29.75 -38.45 -26.42
N THR A 51 30.32 -39.42 -25.71
CA THR A 51 30.80 -39.48 -24.32
C THR A 51 31.95 -38.52 -23.98
N SER A 52 32.00 -37.98 -22.75
CA SER A 52 33.26 -37.78 -22.00
C SER A 52 33.06 -37.44 -20.50
N ARG A 53 33.38 -38.44 -19.67
CA ARG A 53 34.01 -38.45 -18.32
C ARG A 53 33.95 -37.19 -17.40
N ARG A 54 33.19 -37.36 -16.31
CA ARG A 54 33.58 -37.42 -14.88
C ARG A 54 34.84 -36.66 -14.41
N SER A 55 34.62 -35.66 -13.56
CA SER A 55 35.48 -35.27 -12.43
C SER A 55 34.57 -34.91 -11.25
N ALA A 56 34.91 -35.41 -10.07
CA ALA A 56 34.15 -35.33 -8.82
C ALA A 56 34.43 -34.02 -8.05
N ASP A 57 33.81 -33.91 -6.87
CA ASP A 57 33.90 -32.88 -5.82
C ASP A 57 32.96 -31.67 -5.98
N THR A 58 32.08 -31.29 -5.04
CA THR A 58 31.81 -31.72 -3.66
C THR A 58 30.34 -31.42 -3.35
N HIS A 59 29.68 -32.29 -2.58
CA HIS A 59 28.31 -32.12 -2.10
C HIS A 59 28.15 -30.86 -1.24
N ASP A 60 27.20 -29.99 -1.61
CA ASP A 60 26.49 -29.16 -0.64
C ASP A 60 24.98 -29.32 -0.88
N HIS A 61 24.29 -29.95 0.05
CA HIS A 61 22.85 -30.19 0.00
C HIS A 61 22.13 -28.90 0.43
N HIS A 62 21.89 -28.00 -0.52
CA HIS A 62 20.85 -26.99 -0.35
C HIS A 62 19.48 -27.68 -0.46
N HIS A 63 18.92 -27.99 0.71
CA HIS A 63 17.51 -28.27 0.86
C HIS A 63 16.71 -27.07 0.33
N HIS A 64 16.31 -27.12 -0.95
CA HIS A 64 15.20 -26.33 -1.45
C HIS A 64 13.93 -26.88 -0.82
N THR A 65 13.59 -26.37 0.37
CA THR A 65 12.23 -26.47 0.88
C THR A 65 11.34 -25.68 -0.07
N HIS A 66 10.72 -26.39 -1.01
CA HIS A 66 9.56 -25.92 -1.73
C HIS A 66 8.48 -25.62 -0.68
N GLY A 67 8.39 -24.36 -0.26
CA GLY A 67 7.40 -23.91 0.70
C GLY A 67 6.03 -24.25 0.13
N LEU A 68 5.33 -25.18 0.78
CA LEU A 68 3.92 -25.42 0.49
C LEU A 68 3.19 -24.06 0.47
N PRO A 69 2.24 -23.85 -0.45
CA PRO A 69 1.38 -22.67 -0.40
C PRO A 69 0.84 -22.55 1.01
N ARG A 70 1.05 -21.40 1.66
CA ARG A 70 0.44 -21.16 2.97
C ARG A 70 -1.06 -21.43 2.83
N PRO A 71 -1.66 -22.30 3.66
CA PRO A 71 -3.09 -22.49 3.62
C PRO A 71 -3.75 -21.12 3.78
N GLY A 72 -4.72 -20.81 2.92
CA GLY A 72 -5.46 -19.55 2.99
C GLY A 72 -6.03 -19.33 4.40
N PRO A 73 -6.28 -18.07 4.78
CA PRO A 73 -6.74 -17.74 6.13
C PRO A 73 -7.93 -18.61 6.55
N THR A 74 -7.88 -19.09 7.78
CA THR A 74 -9.01 -19.84 8.36
C THR A 74 -10.05 -18.83 8.84
N MET A 75 -11.31 -19.25 8.95
CA MET A 75 -12.36 -18.42 9.57
C MET A 75 -11.96 -17.92 10.97
N SER A 76 -11.14 -18.71 11.70
CA SER A 76 -10.59 -18.31 13.00
C SER A 76 -9.64 -17.12 12.87
N SER A 77 -8.70 -17.14 11.92
CA SER A 77 -7.74 -16.04 11.76
C SER A 77 -8.41 -14.73 11.33
N PHE A 78 -9.42 -14.80 10.45
CA PHE A 78 -10.22 -13.63 10.10
C PHE A 78 -10.98 -13.07 11.32
N THR A 79 -11.59 -13.94 12.12
CA THR A 79 -12.34 -13.54 13.32
C THR A 79 -11.42 -12.90 14.36
N ASP A 80 -10.21 -13.43 14.54
CA ASP A 80 -9.23 -12.88 15.47
C ASP A 80 -8.72 -11.51 14.99
N ALA A 81 -8.44 -11.35 13.69
CA ALA A 81 -8.10 -10.07 13.08
C ALA A 81 -9.23 -9.04 13.24
N ALA A 82 -10.47 -9.42 12.98
CA ALA A 82 -11.64 -8.57 13.19
C ALA A 82 -11.77 -8.14 14.66
N ARG A 83 -11.49 -9.05 15.62
CA ARG A 83 -11.49 -8.74 17.05
C ARG A 83 -10.39 -7.74 17.42
N ARG A 84 -9.19 -7.84 16.82
CA ARG A 84 -8.10 -6.87 17.01
C ARG A 84 -8.47 -5.49 16.50
N LEU A 85 -9.12 -5.40 15.34
CA LEU A 85 -9.63 -4.13 14.81
C LEU A 85 -10.69 -3.49 15.73
N GLN A 86 -11.40 -4.28 16.53
CA GLN A 86 -12.33 -3.76 17.56
C GLN A 86 -11.64 -3.47 18.90
N GLY A 87 -10.40 -3.93 19.09
CA GLY A 87 -9.59 -3.71 20.28
C GLY A 87 -9.09 -2.27 20.41
N GLY A 88 -8.44 -1.97 21.53
CA GLY A 88 -7.95 -0.63 21.87
C GLY A 88 -6.57 -0.27 21.32
N ASP A 89 -5.90 -1.19 20.62
CA ASP A 89 -4.50 -1.08 20.23
C ASP A 89 -4.38 -0.68 18.76
N ASP A 90 -4.04 0.59 18.50
CA ASP A 90 -3.98 1.13 17.15
C ASP A 90 -2.75 0.59 16.37
N ASP A 91 -1.69 0.18 17.07
CA ASP A 91 -0.52 -0.47 16.45
C ASP A 91 -0.88 -1.86 15.88
N ALA A 92 -1.92 -2.49 16.41
CA ALA A 92 -2.40 -3.79 15.94
C ALA A 92 -3.25 -3.70 14.64
N LEU A 93 -3.66 -2.50 14.21
CA LEU A 93 -4.59 -2.34 13.08
C LEU A 93 -4.00 -2.84 11.77
N ALA A 94 -2.76 -2.46 11.47
CA ALA A 94 -2.08 -2.89 10.26
C ALA A 94 -1.72 -4.38 10.31
N GLY A 95 -1.31 -4.88 11.48
CA GLY A 95 -1.00 -6.30 11.69
C GLY A 95 -2.17 -7.23 11.35
N ALA A 96 -3.40 -6.82 11.62
CA ALA A 96 -4.61 -7.60 11.29
C ALA A 96 -4.73 -7.94 9.79
N PHE A 97 -4.24 -7.10 8.89
CA PHE A 97 -4.24 -7.38 7.46
C PHE A 97 -3.17 -8.40 7.07
N VAL A 98 -1.97 -8.26 7.62
CA VAL A 98 -0.82 -9.15 7.35
C VAL A 98 -1.07 -10.56 7.90
N ASP A 99 -1.81 -10.67 9.01
CA ASP A 99 -2.18 -11.97 9.61
C ASP A 99 -3.13 -12.81 8.74
N VAL A 100 -3.93 -12.15 7.91
CA VAL A 100 -5.04 -12.79 7.16
C VAL A 100 -4.75 -12.87 5.67
N LEU A 101 -4.14 -11.85 5.11
CA LEU A 101 -3.96 -11.73 3.65
C LEU A 101 -2.53 -12.10 3.24
N PRO A 102 -2.32 -12.62 2.02
CA PRO A 102 -0.98 -12.88 1.49
C PRO A 102 -0.34 -11.57 1.00
N VAL A 103 -0.05 -10.70 1.96
CA VAL A 103 0.59 -9.39 1.77
C VAL A 103 1.80 -9.31 2.71
N ALA A 104 2.81 -8.55 2.30
CA ALA A 104 4.07 -8.45 3.02
C ALA A 104 4.08 -7.30 4.03
N GLY A 105 3.22 -6.29 3.83
CA GLY A 105 3.02 -5.20 4.77
C GLY A 105 1.68 -4.50 4.58
N ALA A 106 1.28 -3.70 5.56
CA ALA A 106 0.08 -2.89 5.54
C ALA A 106 0.33 -1.56 6.25
N ALA A 107 -0.33 -0.51 5.80
CA ALA A 107 -0.36 0.79 6.47
C ALA A 107 -1.74 1.43 6.36
N LEU A 108 -2.15 2.15 7.39
CA LEU A 108 -3.39 2.91 7.45
C LEU A 108 -3.06 4.38 7.61
N SER A 109 -3.71 5.23 6.82
CA SER A 109 -3.55 6.68 6.90
C SER A 109 -4.90 7.38 6.92
N THR A 110 -5.01 8.49 7.66
CA THR A 110 -6.01 9.51 7.35
C THR A 110 -5.55 10.28 6.11
N LEU A 111 -6.48 10.71 5.27
CA LEU A 111 -6.15 11.47 4.06
C LEU A 111 -7.17 12.60 3.85
N GLY A 112 -6.67 13.84 3.89
CA GLY A 112 -7.47 15.02 3.59
C GLY A 112 -8.34 15.49 4.75
N ARG A 113 -9.26 16.41 4.48
CA ARG A 113 -10.15 16.96 5.51
C ARG A 113 -11.32 16.01 5.78
N PRO A 114 -11.85 15.98 7.02
CA PRO A 114 -11.46 16.82 8.17
C PRO A 114 -10.29 16.29 8.99
N PHE A 115 -9.85 15.05 8.76
CA PHE A 115 -8.95 14.33 9.66
C PHE A 115 -7.45 14.59 9.43
N GLY A 116 -7.12 15.43 8.46
CA GLY A 116 -5.75 15.66 8.02
C GLY A 116 -5.18 14.47 7.24
N SER A 117 -3.88 14.54 6.96
CA SER A 117 -3.18 13.47 6.28
C SER A 117 -2.00 12.99 7.12
N ALA A 118 -2.08 11.76 7.62
CA ALA A 118 -1.01 11.12 8.36
C ALA A 118 -1.17 9.60 8.41
N VAL A 119 -0.03 8.92 8.52
CA VAL A 119 0.03 7.49 8.84
C VAL A 119 -0.40 7.30 10.30
N ILE A 120 -1.38 6.44 10.50
CA ILE A 120 -1.99 6.08 11.79
C ILE A 120 -1.37 4.81 12.33
N ALA A 121 -1.16 3.81 11.46
CA ALA A 121 -0.63 2.51 11.84
C ALA A 121 0.10 1.88 10.65
N ALA A 122 1.11 1.06 10.94
CA ALA A 122 1.82 0.29 9.93
C ALA A 122 2.33 -1.03 10.52
N SER A 123 2.38 -2.08 9.69
CA SER A 123 2.84 -3.41 10.12
C SER A 123 4.34 -3.46 10.37
N ASP A 124 5.08 -2.61 9.67
CA ASP A 124 6.53 -2.57 9.70
C ASP A 124 7.03 -1.18 9.23
N PRO A 125 8.31 -0.84 9.49
CA PRO A 125 8.87 0.46 9.12
C PRO A 125 8.86 0.75 7.62
N ARG A 126 8.94 -0.27 6.77
CA ARG A 126 8.99 -0.08 5.30
C ARG A 126 7.61 0.26 4.76
N ALA A 127 6.56 -0.38 5.26
CA ALA A 127 5.17 -0.02 4.98
C ALA A 127 4.87 1.40 5.48
N ALA A 128 5.33 1.75 6.69
CA ALA A 128 5.18 3.09 7.26
C ALA A 128 5.84 4.17 6.37
N GLU A 129 7.10 3.96 5.98
CA GLU A 129 7.82 4.90 5.11
C GLU A 129 7.16 5.04 3.74
N SER A 130 6.70 3.93 3.17
CA SER A 130 6.02 3.91 1.87
C SER A 130 4.71 4.68 1.88
N ASP A 131 3.91 4.51 2.94
CA ASP A 131 2.62 5.21 3.09
C ASP A 131 2.83 6.69 3.43
N GLU A 132 3.87 7.00 4.22
CA GLU A 132 4.30 8.37 4.48
C GLU A 132 4.66 9.11 3.19
N GLN A 133 5.33 8.46 2.21
CA GLN A 133 5.59 9.10 0.92
C GLN A 133 4.29 9.51 0.22
N GLN A 134 3.26 8.67 0.23
CA GLN A 134 1.96 8.98 -0.37
C GLN A 134 1.28 10.16 0.34
N VAL A 135 1.32 10.19 1.67
CA VAL A 135 0.79 11.29 2.48
C VAL A 135 1.52 12.60 2.14
N LEU A 136 2.84 12.57 2.11
CA LEU A 136 3.69 13.73 1.84
C LEU A 136 3.52 14.27 0.42
N LEU A 137 3.46 13.39 -0.57
CA LEU A 137 3.24 13.75 -1.97
C LEU A 137 1.80 14.20 -2.25
N GLY A 138 0.83 13.78 -1.43
CA GLY A 138 -0.58 14.14 -1.61
C GLY A 138 -1.22 13.45 -2.82
N GLU A 139 -0.56 12.42 -3.35
CA GLU A 139 -1.05 11.56 -4.44
C GLU A 139 -0.68 10.11 -4.13
N GLY A 140 -1.33 9.18 -4.83
CA GLY A 140 -1.07 7.75 -4.68
C GLY A 140 -2.35 6.92 -4.71
N PRO A 141 -2.20 5.59 -4.79
CA PRO A 141 -3.34 4.67 -4.81
C PRO A 141 -4.30 4.85 -3.64
N GLY A 142 -3.82 5.20 -2.43
CA GLY A 142 -4.69 5.51 -1.28
C GLY A 142 -5.58 6.74 -1.53
N TRP A 143 -5.02 7.81 -2.10
CA TRP A 143 -5.75 9.01 -2.45
C TRP A 143 -6.76 8.76 -3.58
N SER A 144 -6.37 7.99 -4.59
CA SER A 144 -7.23 7.58 -5.70
C SER A 144 -8.39 6.70 -5.22
N ALA A 145 -8.11 5.77 -4.30
CA ALA A 145 -9.11 4.90 -3.71
C ALA A 145 -10.14 5.69 -2.91
N LEU A 146 -9.68 6.68 -2.12
CA LEU A 146 -10.56 7.57 -1.38
C LEU A 146 -11.44 8.40 -2.31
N ARG A 147 -10.87 9.05 -3.34
CA ARG A 147 -11.63 9.87 -4.31
C ARG A 147 -12.70 9.08 -5.06
N SER A 148 -12.38 7.84 -5.45
CA SER A 148 -13.29 6.99 -6.22
C SER A 148 -14.28 6.20 -5.35
N GLY A 149 -14.02 6.08 -4.05
CA GLY A 149 -14.76 5.17 -3.17
C GLY A 149 -14.56 3.69 -3.49
N ALA A 150 -13.55 3.34 -4.30
CA ALA A 150 -13.29 1.98 -4.77
C ALA A 150 -11.81 1.60 -4.59
N PRO A 151 -11.49 0.30 -4.42
CA PRO A 151 -10.09 -0.10 -4.31
C PRO A 151 -9.30 0.15 -5.58
N VAL A 152 -8.05 0.56 -5.41
CA VAL A 152 -7.07 0.75 -6.48
C VAL A 152 -6.02 -0.35 -6.36
N LEU A 153 -5.86 -1.13 -7.44
CA LEU A 153 -5.00 -2.32 -7.45
C LEU A 153 -3.85 -2.12 -8.44
N ALA A 154 -2.63 -2.01 -7.92
CA ALA A 154 -1.41 -1.90 -8.71
C ALA A 154 -0.51 -3.11 -8.40
N TYR A 155 -0.72 -4.22 -9.12
CA TYR A 155 -0.02 -5.47 -8.83
C TYR A 155 1.45 -5.47 -9.25
N ASP A 156 1.82 -4.65 -10.24
CA ASP A 156 3.19 -4.49 -10.68
C ASP A 156 3.54 -3.00 -10.82
N LEU A 157 4.43 -2.52 -9.95
CA LEU A 157 4.94 -1.14 -9.96
C LEU A 157 5.93 -0.90 -11.11
N SER A 158 6.54 -1.95 -11.67
CA SER A 158 7.45 -1.84 -12.82
C SER A 158 6.71 -1.53 -14.11
N GLU A 159 5.42 -1.91 -14.21
CA GLU A 159 4.59 -1.57 -15.35
C GLU A 159 4.53 -0.05 -15.56
N THR A 160 4.60 0.34 -16.82
CA THR A 160 4.39 1.73 -17.22
C THR A 160 2.91 1.93 -17.47
N THR A 161 2.30 2.79 -16.66
CA THR A 161 0.88 3.08 -16.68
C THR A 161 0.67 4.59 -16.66
N ASP A 162 -0.35 5.07 -17.36
CA ASP A 162 -0.84 6.45 -17.22
C ASP A 162 -1.70 6.56 -15.94
N ASP A 163 -1.06 6.34 -14.78
CA ASP A 163 -1.73 6.61 -13.52
C ASP A 163 -1.67 8.09 -13.13
N GLU A 164 -2.62 8.48 -12.28
CA GLU A 164 -2.73 9.84 -11.75
C GLU A 164 -1.75 10.12 -10.61
N TRP A 165 -0.75 9.27 -10.38
CA TRP A 165 0.18 9.35 -9.24
C TRP A 165 1.64 9.00 -9.61
N PRO A 166 2.21 9.63 -10.65
CA PRO A 166 3.53 9.26 -11.18
C PRO A 166 4.68 9.48 -10.19
N SER A 167 4.58 10.47 -9.29
CA SER A 167 5.60 10.75 -8.26
C SER A 167 5.59 9.69 -7.19
N THR A 168 4.41 9.27 -6.75
CA THR A 168 4.27 8.16 -5.81
C THR A 168 4.78 6.86 -6.42
N ARG A 169 4.51 6.59 -7.71
CA ARG A 169 5.05 5.40 -8.38
C ARG A 169 6.58 5.42 -8.40
N ALA A 170 7.19 6.54 -8.77
CA ALA A 170 8.64 6.69 -8.79
C ALA A 170 9.24 6.46 -7.39
N ALA A 171 8.67 7.06 -6.35
CA ALA A 171 9.12 6.89 -4.97
C ALA A 171 8.98 5.43 -4.50
N LEU A 172 7.88 4.74 -4.83
CA LEU A 172 7.64 3.37 -4.39
C LEU A 172 8.50 2.34 -5.11
N ARG A 173 8.91 2.58 -6.37
CA ARG A 173 9.84 1.68 -7.08
C ARG A 173 11.18 1.54 -6.36
N ALA A 174 11.64 2.59 -5.69
CA ALA A 174 12.89 2.58 -4.92
C ALA A 174 12.80 1.78 -3.61
N THR A 175 11.58 1.44 -3.16
CA THR A 175 11.36 0.73 -1.89
C THR A 175 11.41 -0.78 -2.03
N GLY A 176 11.45 -1.32 -3.26
CA GLY A 176 11.50 -2.75 -3.56
C GLY A 176 10.17 -3.50 -3.46
N TRP A 177 9.04 -2.81 -3.29
CA TRP A 177 7.72 -3.45 -3.36
C TRP A 177 7.44 -3.86 -4.81
N ALA A 178 6.83 -5.03 -5.01
CA ALA A 178 6.40 -5.46 -6.33
C ALA A 178 5.10 -4.76 -6.73
N GLY A 179 4.17 -4.64 -5.78
CA GLY A 179 2.85 -4.07 -6.00
C GLY A 179 2.20 -3.63 -4.70
N LEU A 180 1.06 -2.95 -4.83
CA LEU A 180 0.24 -2.53 -3.70
C LEU A 180 -1.25 -2.48 -4.07
N LEU A 181 -2.10 -2.61 -3.06
CA LEU A 181 -3.55 -2.50 -3.17
C LEU A 181 -4.04 -1.53 -2.11
N SER A 182 -4.73 -0.48 -2.50
CA SER A 182 -5.29 0.50 -1.56
C SER A 182 -6.80 0.42 -1.53
N PHE A 183 -7.36 0.42 -0.33
CA PHE A 183 -8.80 0.37 -0.06
C PHE A 183 -9.21 1.62 0.69
N PRO A 184 -10.33 2.26 0.31
CA PRO A 184 -10.81 3.44 1.02
C PRO A 184 -11.27 3.05 2.43
N LEU A 185 -10.93 3.89 3.40
CA LEU A 185 -11.49 3.86 4.74
C LEU A 185 -12.59 4.92 4.78
N SER A 186 -13.83 4.49 4.56
CA SER A 186 -15.01 5.36 4.57
C SER A 186 -16.15 4.73 5.37
N VAL A 187 -16.92 5.55 6.09
CA VAL A 187 -18.11 5.12 6.84
C VAL A 187 -19.30 5.95 6.36
N GLY A 188 -20.22 5.31 5.64
CA GLY A 188 -21.33 6.04 4.99
C GLY A 188 -20.77 7.04 3.97
N THR A 189 -21.02 8.33 4.18
CA THR A 189 -20.50 9.43 3.35
C THR A 189 -19.25 10.09 3.93
N PHE A 190 -18.69 9.56 5.02
CA PHE A 190 -17.50 10.11 5.66
C PHE A 190 -16.26 9.41 5.13
N ASP A 191 -15.46 10.14 4.38
CA ASP A 191 -14.15 9.73 3.91
C ASP A 191 -13.10 10.03 4.99
N ILE A 192 -12.39 9.00 5.42
CA ILE A 192 -11.42 9.08 6.52
C ILE A 192 -10.01 9.01 5.97
N GLY A 193 -9.76 8.08 5.05
CA GLY A 193 -8.43 7.82 4.53
C GLY A 193 -8.35 6.52 3.75
N ALA A 194 -7.25 5.80 3.85
CA ALA A 194 -7.06 4.53 3.15
C ALA A 194 -6.22 3.54 3.96
N VAL A 195 -6.42 2.26 3.67
CA VAL A 195 -5.45 1.20 4.01
C VAL A 195 -4.73 0.80 2.73
N THR A 196 -3.40 0.77 2.76
CA THR A 196 -2.55 0.30 1.67
C THR A 196 -1.90 -1.02 2.05
N LEU A 197 -2.06 -2.04 1.22
CA LEU A 197 -1.46 -3.36 1.38
C LEU A 197 -0.30 -3.50 0.39
N TYR A 198 0.89 -3.79 0.89
CA TYR A 198 2.12 -3.91 0.12
C TYR A 198 2.49 -5.36 -0.14
N ARG A 199 3.00 -5.65 -1.33
CA ARG A 199 3.28 -7.03 -1.80
C ARG A 199 4.66 -7.15 -2.42
N LEU A 200 5.23 -8.35 -2.32
CA LEU A 200 6.50 -8.72 -2.95
C LEU A 200 6.29 -9.56 -4.22
N GLU A 201 5.03 -9.92 -4.50
CA GLU A 201 4.59 -10.72 -5.63
C GLU A 201 3.67 -9.92 -6.55
N THR A 202 3.81 -10.11 -7.86
CA THR A 202 2.98 -9.45 -8.90
C THR A 202 1.71 -10.22 -9.24
N GLN A 203 1.56 -11.44 -8.74
CA GLN A 203 0.39 -12.29 -8.99
C GLN A 203 -0.86 -11.69 -8.32
N PRO A 204 -1.98 -11.51 -9.03
CA PRO A 204 -3.19 -10.94 -8.46
C PRO A 204 -3.71 -11.71 -7.23
N LEU A 205 -4.33 -11.00 -6.28
CA LEU A 205 -5.04 -11.65 -5.17
C LEU A 205 -6.23 -12.45 -5.70
N ALA A 206 -6.52 -13.58 -5.06
CA ALA A 206 -7.72 -14.33 -5.34
C ALA A 206 -8.98 -13.48 -5.01
N PRO A 207 -10.11 -13.69 -5.70
CA PRO A 207 -11.34 -12.92 -5.44
C PRO A 207 -11.83 -12.99 -3.99
N ALA A 208 -11.56 -14.10 -3.29
CA ALA A 208 -11.88 -14.27 -1.88
C ALA A 208 -11.02 -13.36 -0.99
N GLU A 209 -9.70 -13.34 -1.19
CA GLU A 209 -8.74 -12.49 -0.47
C GLU A 209 -9.05 -11.01 -0.69
N LEU A 210 -9.42 -10.62 -1.92
CA LEU A 210 -9.85 -9.25 -2.22
C LEU A 210 -11.15 -8.89 -1.47
N SER A 211 -12.06 -9.84 -1.30
CA SER A 211 -13.29 -9.64 -0.54
C SER A 211 -13.01 -9.52 0.97
N GLU A 212 -12.08 -10.31 1.49
CA GLU A 212 -11.62 -10.23 2.87
C GLU A 212 -10.92 -8.90 3.17
N ALA A 213 -10.06 -8.44 2.26
CA ALA A 213 -9.41 -7.13 2.38
C ALA A 213 -10.43 -5.98 2.46
N LYS A 214 -11.48 -6.01 1.63
CA LYS A 214 -12.58 -5.03 1.68
C LYS A 214 -13.33 -5.05 3.01
N LEU A 215 -13.59 -6.24 3.55
CA LEU A 215 -14.27 -6.38 4.84
C LEU A 215 -13.41 -5.84 5.99
N LEU A 216 -12.12 -6.20 6.02
CA LEU A 216 -11.17 -5.69 7.01
C LEU A 216 -11.02 -4.16 6.90
N ALA A 217 -10.98 -3.61 5.69
CA ALA A 217 -10.97 -2.16 5.47
C ALA A 217 -12.21 -1.47 6.06
N GLY A 218 -13.41 -2.06 5.90
CA GLY A 218 -14.63 -1.53 6.51
C GLY A 218 -14.60 -1.55 8.05
N LEU A 219 -14.06 -2.62 8.65
CA LEU A 219 -13.88 -2.71 10.11
C LEU A 219 -12.84 -1.70 10.60
N ALA A 220 -11.71 -1.56 9.89
CA ALA A 220 -10.69 -0.57 10.19
C ALA A 220 -11.24 0.86 10.09
N ALA A 221 -12.07 1.16 9.09
CA ALA A 221 -12.68 2.48 8.92
C ALA A 221 -13.55 2.86 10.13
N LEU A 222 -14.39 1.93 10.62
CA LEU A 222 -15.19 2.15 11.83
C LEU A 222 -14.31 2.42 13.06
N ARG A 223 -13.21 1.68 13.20
CA ARG A 223 -12.28 1.84 14.31
C ARG A 223 -11.55 3.18 14.27
N VAL A 224 -10.98 3.53 13.12
CA VAL A 224 -10.27 4.81 12.92
C VAL A 224 -11.22 5.99 13.13
N LEU A 225 -12.47 5.89 12.65
CA LEU A 225 -13.46 6.93 12.92
C LEU A 225 -13.68 7.10 14.43
N TYR A 226 -13.88 6.00 15.14
CA TYR A 226 -14.11 6.03 16.58
C TYR A 226 -12.94 6.65 17.36
N THR A 227 -11.70 6.27 17.06
CA THR A 227 -10.52 6.85 17.73
C THR A 227 -10.37 8.33 17.38
N THR A 228 -10.47 8.69 16.10
CA THR A 228 -10.29 10.08 15.67
C THR A 228 -11.37 11.01 16.22
N THR A 229 -12.64 10.55 16.31
CA THR A 229 -13.72 11.35 16.94
C THR A 229 -13.50 11.54 18.44
N ARG A 230 -12.97 10.53 19.15
CA ARG A 230 -12.67 10.65 20.58
C ARG A 230 -11.55 11.64 20.87
N ASP A 231 -10.52 11.65 20.04
CA ASP A 231 -9.43 12.61 20.18
C ASP A 231 -9.94 14.05 20.00
N LEU A 232 -10.78 14.26 18.98
CA LEU A 232 -11.42 15.56 18.73
C LEU A 232 -12.33 16.02 19.88
N GLU A 233 -13.15 15.12 20.45
CA GLU A 233 -14.02 15.42 21.60
C GLU A 233 -13.24 15.66 22.90
N GLY A 234 -12.09 14.99 23.08
CA GLY A 234 -11.22 15.15 24.24
C GLY A 234 -10.45 16.47 24.29
N GLY A 235 -10.65 17.37 23.32
CA GLY A 235 -9.87 18.61 23.20
C GLY A 235 -8.41 18.38 22.81
N ILE A 236 -8.04 17.14 22.49
CA ILE A 236 -6.81 16.83 21.78
C ILE A 236 -7.12 17.24 20.34
N ALA A 237 -6.95 18.52 20.03
CA ALA A 237 -6.95 19.02 18.68
C ALA A 237 -5.83 18.28 17.93
N THR A 238 -6.15 17.11 17.38
CA THR A 238 -5.26 16.29 16.59
C THR A 238 -5.05 17.04 15.28
N SER A 239 -4.12 17.99 15.31
CA SER A 239 -3.17 18.08 14.20
C SER A 239 -2.49 16.71 14.16
N ALA A 240 -3.10 15.79 13.41
CA ALA A 240 -2.53 14.53 12.95
C ALA A 240 -1.31 14.10 13.77
N VAL A 241 -1.53 13.34 14.86
CA VAL A 241 -0.47 12.77 15.69
C VAL A 241 0.20 11.65 14.88
N SER A 242 0.91 12.07 13.85
CA SER A 242 2.31 11.82 13.61
C SER A 242 2.88 10.59 14.32
N VAL A 243 2.67 9.43 13.69
CA VAL A 243 3.56 8.28 13.83
C VAL A 243 4.93 8.56 13.17
N THR A 244 5.12 9.72 12.53
CA THR A 244 6.40 10.14 11.94
C THR A 244 6.74 11.61 12.24
N HIS A 245 7.10 11.89 13.51
CA HIS A 245 7.38 13.24 14.00
C HIS A 245 8.56 13.93 13.29
N SER A 246 9.47 13.24 12.63
CA SER A 246 10.63 13.87 11.96
C SER A 246 10.32 14.33 10.54
N SER A 247 9.83 13.45 9.67
CA SER A 247 9.67 13.74 8.24
C SER A 247 8.62 14.85 8.00
N GLY A 248 7.47 14.79 8.67
CA GLY A 248 6.43 15.82 8.56
C GLY A 248 6.89 17.19 9.04
N ARG A 249 7.70 17.24 10.11
CA ARG A 249 8.31 18.50 10.59
C ARG A 249 9.32 19.05 9.60
N HIS A 250 10.20 18.22 9.02
CA HIS A 250 11.15 18.67 8.01
C HIS A 250 10.43 19.24 6.78
N VAL A 251 9.39 18.56 6.28
CA VAL A 251 8.60 19.06 5.14
C VAL A 251 7.89 20.37 5.48
N HIS A 252 7.31 20.50 6.67
CA HIS A 252 6.66 21.74 7.10
C HIS A 252 7.66 22.90 7.26
N GLN A 253 8.81 22.64 7.85
CA GLN A 253 9.89 23.64 8.00
C GLN A 253 10.44 24.07 6.64
N ALA A 254 10.73 23.12 5.75
CA ALA A 254 11.16 23.40 4.39
C ALA A 254 10.10 24.21 3.63
N THR A 255 8.82 23.87 3.80
CA THR A 255 7.70 24.62 3.20
C THR A 255 7.73 26.08 3.68
N GLY A 256 7.90 26.33 4.98
CA GLY A 256 8.05 27.68 5.52
C GLY A 256 9.27 28.43 4.97
N MET A 257 10.39 27.73 4.76
CA MET A 257 11.57 28.31 4.12
C MET A 257 11.29 28.68 2.66
N VAL A 258 10.58 27.84 1.89
CA VAL A 258 10.21 28.12 0.50
C VAL A 258 9.20 29.28 0.41
N VAL A 259 8.24 29.36 1.35
CA VAL A 259 7.34 30.52 1.48
C VAL A 259 8.15 31.80 1.65
N ALA A 260 9.14 31.80 2.55
CA ALA A 260 10.00 32.97 2.76
C ALA A 260 10.91 33.27 1.55
N GLN A 261 11.33 32.25 0.80
CA GLN A 261 12.19 32.40 -0.38
C GLN A 261 11.44 32.96 -1.59
N LEU A 262 10.22 32.49 -1.84
CA LEU A 262 9.48 32.74 -3.08
C LEU A 262 8.23 33.61 -2.91
N GLY A 263 7.80 33.93 -1.69
CA GLY A 263 6.58 34.70 -1.42
C GLY A 263 5.29 33.96 -1.77
N LEU A 264 5.31 32.62 -1.77
CA LEU A 264 4.17 31.78 -2.12
C LEU A 264 3.28 31.48 -0.91
N THR A 265 2.05 31.02 -1.14
CA THR A 265 1.24 30.40 -0.08
C THR A 265 1.86 29.07 0.34
N PRO A 266 1.60 28.57 1.57
CA PRO A 266 2.11 27.27 2.01
C PRO A 266 1.76 26.12 1.06
N GLU A 267 0.55 26.13 0.49
CA GLU A 267 0.10 25.11 -0.47
C GLU A 267 0.94 25.13 -1.74
N ASN A 268 1.19 26.32 -2.29
CA ASN A 268 2.01 26.48 -3.49
C ASN A 268 3.49 26.17 -3.22
N ALA A 269 4.01 26.53 -2.04
CA ALA A 269 5.36 26.18 -1.63
C ALA A 269 5.55 24.66 -1.49
N LEU A 270 4.57 23.95 -0.92
CA LEU A 270 4.58 22.49 -0.86
C LEU A 270 4.51 21.87 -2.26
N LEU A 271 3.74 22.46 -3.17
CA LEU A 271 3.70 22.02 -4.58
C LEU A 271 5.06 22.16 -5.25
N VAL A 272 5.80 23.25 -5.00
CA VAL A 272 7.17 23.42 -5.50
C VAL A 272 8.12 22.34 -4.97
N LEU A 273 8.05 22.02 -3.68
CA LEU A 273 8.85 20.94 -3.09
C LEU A 273 8.53 19.58 -3.74
N ARG A 274 7.24 19.28 -3.97
CA ARG A 274 6.79 18.05 -4.65
C ARG A 274 7.25 18.00 -6.10
N ALA A 275 7.11 19.09 -6.84
CA ALA A 275 7.59 19.18 -8.22
C ALA A 275 9.10 18.95 -8.31
N ARG A 276 9.87 19.47 -7.34
CA ARG A 276 11.32 19.23 -7.26
C ARG A 276 11.65 17.78 -6.95
N ALA A 277 10.96 17.18 -5.98
CA ALA A 277 11.12 15.76 -5.63
C ALA A 277 10.85 14.86 -6.84
N PHE A 278 9.81 15.17 -7.60
CA PHE A 278 9.50 14.48 -8.84
C PHE A 278 10.61 14.63 -9.89
N ALA A 279 11.04 15.87 -10.17
CA ALA A 279 12.07 16.14 -11.17
C ALA A 279 13.40 15.44 -10.87
N ASP A 280 13.76 15.31 -9.59
CA ASP A 280 15.01 14.67 -9.16
C ASP A 280 14.86 13.17 -8.88
N GLY A 281 13.64 12.60 -9.01
CA GLY A 281 13.36 11.21 -8.67
C GLY A 281 13.67 10.86 -7.20
N GLN A 282 13.56 11.84 -6.29
CA GLN A 282 13.90 11.70 -4.88
C GLN A 282 12.66 11.78 -3.99
N HIS A 283 12.78 11.22 -2.78
CA HIS A 283 11.77 11.35 -1.75
C HIS A 283 11.59 12.80 -1.31
N LEU A 284 10.34 13.22 -1.03
CA LEU A 284 10.05 14.59 -0.61
C LEU A 284 10.82 14.99 0.66
N ARG A 285 11.04 14.04 1.57
CA ARG A 285 11.88 14.23 2.77
C ARG A 285 13.30 14.64 2.41
N ALA A 286 13.93 13.99 1.44
CA ALA A 286 15.30 14.29 1.04
C ALA A 286 15.42 15.70 0.44
N ILE A 287 14.41 16.13 -0.33
CA ILE A 287 14.31 17.51 -0.82
C ILE A 287 14.12 18.50 0.34
N ALA A 288 13.23 18.20 1.28
CA ALA A 288 13.00 19.06 2.44
C ALA A 288 14.28 19.22 3.28
N GLU A 289 15.00 18.15 3.55
CA GLU A 289 16.31 18.18 4.23
C GLU A 289 17.34 19.02 3.46
N ALA A 290 17.39 18.86 2.13
CA ALA A 290 18.28 19.66 1.29
C ALA A 290 17.98 21.17 1.34
N VAL A 291 16.70 21.55 1.46
CA VAL A 291 16.29 22.95 1.64
C VAL A 291 16.68 23.46 3.03
N ILE A 292 16.43 22.68 4.08
CA ILE A 292 16.78 23.03 5.47
C ILE A 292 18.30 23.23 5.60
N GLU A 293 19.09 22.34 5.01
CA GLU A 293 20.55 22.40 4.97
C GLU A 293 21.09 23.45 3.98
N ARG A 294 20.20 24.17 3.27
CA ARG A 294 20.54 25.17 2.24
C ARG A 294 21.37 24.63 1.07
N ARG A 295 21.34 23.32 0.84
CA ARG A 295 21.86 22.69 -0.39
C ARG A 295 20.99 23.02 -1.60
N ILE A 296 19.69 23.23 -1.38
CA ILE A 296 18.73 23.76 -2.35
C ILE A 296 18.24 25.12 -1.85
N ASP A 297 18.39 26.16 -2.68
CA ASP A 297 17.80 27.48 -2.50
C ASP A 297 17.02 27.84 -3.78
N PHE A 298 15.70 27.94 -3.68
CA PHE A 298 14.86 28.19 -4.85
C PHE A 298 15.00 29.61 -5.42
N ARG A 299 15.74 30.50 -4.75
CA ARG A 299 16.12 31.81 -5.30
C ARG A 299 17.37 31.73 -6.17
N ASP A 300 18.16 30.64 -6.06
CA ASP A 300 19.40 30.46 -6.81
C ASP A 300 19.21 29.40 -7.91
N PRO A 301 19.18 29.80 -9.20
CA PRO A 301 19.04 28.89 -10.34
C PRO A 301 20.11 27.79 -10.39
N ARG A 302 21.28 28.01 -9.77
CA ARG A 302 22.40 27.05 -9.78
C ARG A 302 22.20 25.87 -8.83
N THR A 303 21.30 26.00 -7.86
CA THR A 303 21.00 24.93 -6.90
C THR A 303 19.71 24.18 -7.25
N THR A 304 18.97 24.67 -8.24
CA THR A 304 17.67 24.14 -8.70
C THR A 304 17.75 23.39 -10.04
N ASP A 305 18.91 23.38 -10.71
CA ASP A 305 19.14 22.64 -11.95
C ASP A 305 20.14 21.48 -11.76
N PRO A 306 19.72 20.20 -11.89
CA PRO A 306 20.61 19.06 -11.78
C PRO A 306 21.55 18.92 -13.00
N ALA A 307 21.22 19.54 -14.15
CA ALA A 307 21.97 19.39 -15.40
C ALA A 307 23.25 20.25 -15.48
N ARG A 308 23.50 21.12 -14.51
CA ARG A 308 24.66 22.03 -14.51
C ARG A 308 25.79 21.65 -13.55
N LYS A 309 25.68 20.52 -12.84
CA LYS A 309 26.72 20.07 -11.90
C LYS A 309 27.99 19.50 -12.55
N GLU A 310 28.02 19.28 -13.86
CA GLU A 310 29.13 18.59 -14.55
C GLU A 310 30.31 19.49 -14.99
N ASP A 311 30.27 20.81 -14.74
CA ASP A 311 31.23 21.75 -15.33
C ASP A 311 32.30 22.28 -14.33
N ARG A 312 32.75 21.45 -13.38
CA ARG A 312 33.84 21.79 -12.46
C ARG A 312 34.81 20.66 -12.18
#